data_AF-A0A4R8DY32-F1
#
_entry.id   AF-A0A4R8DY32-F1
#
_cell.length_a   1.000
_cell.length_b   1.000
_cell.length_c   1.000
_cell.angle_alpha   90.00
_cell.angle_beta   90.00
_cell.angle_gamma   90.00
#
_symmetry.space_group_name_H-M   'P 1'
#
loop_
_entity.id
_entity.type
_entity.pdbx_description
1 polymer ?
#
loop_
_entity_poly.entity_id
_entity_poly.type
_entity_poly.pdbx_seq_one_letter_code
_entity_poly.pdbx_strand_id
1 'polypeptide(L)'
;MILTLDSEKGPQLSIAGGHYRILISGDDTGGAYAVIEMQVPPGGGPLPHAHPDMQEMFYVAEGEITFKTVGRKFQASKGAFINIPFGGDIHAFKNTSEQPAKLVCTVIPAGLEKMFKEVSEATPAEARAISERYGSKVYPADFLD
;
A
#
# COMPACT_ATOMS: atom_id res chain seq x y z
N MET A 1 -4.16 11.11 23.05
CA MET A 1 -5.20 11.92 22.41
C MET A 1 -6.02 10.99 21.53
N ILE A 2 -7.35 11.14 21.46
CA ILE A 2 -8.18 10.36 20.53
C ILE A 2 -8.26 11.13 19.21
N LEU A 3 -7.93 10.49 18.09
CA LEU A 3 -8.00 11.07 16.75
C LEU A 3 -9.27 10.59 16.04
N THR A 4 -9.98 11.51 15.39
CA THR A 4 -11.12 11.20 14.51
C THR A 4 -10.95 11.93 13.19
N LEU A 5 -11.14 11.22 12.08
CA LEU A 5 -11.15 11.79 10.73
C LEU A 5 -12.43 11.38 10.03
N ASP A 6 -13.07 12.35 9.37
CA ASP A 6 -14.13 12.08 8.40
C ASP A 6 -13.53 11.76 7.02
N SER A 7 -14.39 11.59 6.03
CA SER A 7 -14.00 11.26 4.65
C SER A 7 -13.29 12.39 3.91
N GLU A 8 -13.37 13.64 4.38
CA GLU A 8 -12.81 14.81 3.69
C GLU A 8 -11.46 15.24 4.27
N LYS A 9 -11.07 14.69 5.42
CA LYS A 9 -9.81 14.98 6.10
C LYS A 9 -8.74 13.92 5.83
N GLY A 10 -7.50 14.32 6.09
CA GLY A 10 -6.29 13.52 5.86
C GLY A 10 -5.56 13.97 4.59
N PRO A 11 -4.22 13.99 4.58
CA PRO A 11 -3.44 14.26 3.37
C PRO A 11 -3.83 13.31 2.23
N GLN A 12 -4.09 13.88 1.05
CA GLN A 12 -4.46 13.17 -0.18
C GLN A 12 -3.25 13.13 -1.12
N LEU A 13 -2.95 11.95 -1.65
CA LEU A 13 -1.82 11.70 -2.53
C LEU A 13 -2.31 11.04 -3.82
N SER A 14 -1.78 11.47 -4.96
CA SER A 14 -2.01 10.81 -6.24
C SER A 14 -0.83 9.89 -6.55
N ILE A 15 -1.06 8.57 -6.58
CA ILE A 15 -0.02 7.55 -6.76
C ILE A 15 -0.41 6.63 -7.90
N ALA A 16 0.36 6.65 -8.99
CA ALA A 16 0.20 5.75 -10.13
C ALA A 16 -1.25 5.63 -10.64
N GLY A 17 -1.98 6.75 -10.69
CA GLY A 17 -3.38 6.82 -11.11
C GLY A 17 -4.42 6.47 -10.03
N GLY A 18 -3.98 6.03 -8.85
CA GLY A 18 -4.82 5.88 -7.66
C GLY A 18 -4.74 7.08 -6.71
N HIS A 19 -5.62 7.07 -5.71
CA HIS A 19 -5.73 8.12 -4.69
C HIS A 19 -5.55 7.52 -3.30
N TYR A 20 -4.51 7.95 -2.59
CA TYR A 20 -4.23 7.50 -1.23
C TYR A 20 -4.52 8.62 -0.24
N ARG A 21 -5.09 8.26 0.90
CA ARG A 21 -5.42 9.17 1.98
C ARG A 21 -4.79 8.68 3.27
N ILE A 22 -3.92 9.49 3.87
CA ILE A 22 -3.28 9.16 5.14
C ILE A 22 -4.30 9.38 6.25
N LEU A 23 -4.73 8.30 6.91
CA LEU A 23 -5.66 8.33 8.04
C LEU A 23 -4.93 8.49 9.38
N ILE A 24 -3.80 7.81 9.53
CA ILE A 24 -2.95 7.92 10.71
C ILE A 24 -1.51 7.93 10.22
N SER A 25 -0.76 8.98 10.55
CA SER A 25 0.65 9.11 10.20
C SER A 25 1.57 8.57 11.30
N GLY A 26 2.85 8.36 10.98
CA GLY A 26 3.85 8.09 12.01
C GLY A 26 3.99 9.23 13.01
N ASP A 27 3.70 10.47 12.63
CA ASP A 27 3.80 11.62 13.54
C ASP A 27 2.67 11.58 14.59
N ASP A 28 1.50 11.03 14.24
CA ASP A 28 0.37 10.82 15.16
C ASP A 28 0.65 9.71 16.20
N THR A 29 1.50 8.73 15.84
CA THR A 29 1.73 7.50 16.62
C THR A 29 3.11 7.42 17.24
N GLY A 30 3.96 8.45 17.06
CA GLY A 30 5.36 8.39 17.47
C GLY A 30 6.17 7.32 16.72
N GLY A 31 5.81 7.03 15.48
CA GLY A 31 6.45 6.05 14.61
C GLY A 31 5.94 4.61 14.76
N ALA A 32 4.97 4.36 15.65
CA ALA A 32 4.52 3.00 15.94
C ALA A 32 3.80 2.33 14.76
N TYR A 33 2.93 3.07 14.06
CA TYR A 33 2.24 2.57 12.87
C TYR A 33 1.67 3.71 12.03
N ALA A 34 1.35 3.43 10.77
CA ALA A 34 0.57 4.32 9.92
C ALA A 34 -0.61 3.56 9.29
N VAL A 35 -1.69 4.29 8.99
CA VAL A 35 -2.89 3.76 8.33
C VAL A 35 -3.22 4.61 7.12
N ILE A 36 -3.35 3.96 5.96
CA ILE A 36 -3.55 4.60 4.67
C ILE A 36 -4.79 3.97 4.02
N GLU A 37 -5.75 4.81 3.63
CA GLU A 37 -6.83 4.39 2.72
C GLU A 37 -6.34 4.52 1.28
N MET A 38 -6.54 3.50 0.47
CA MET A 38 -6.04 3.42 -0.91
C MET A 38 -7.20 3.15 -1.85
N GLN A 39 -7.51 4.10 -2.73
CA GLN A 39 -8.37 3.88 -3.88
C GLN A 39 -7.52 3.41 -5.07
N VAL A 40 -7.74 2.17 -5.49
CA VAL A 40 -6.96 1.49 -6.52
C VAL A 40 -7.81 1.41 -7.80
N PRO A 41 -7.43 2.10 -8.89
CA PRO A 41 -8.18 2.08 -10.13
C PRO A 41 -8.08 0.71 -10.83
N PRO A 42 -8.92 0.43 -11.84
CA PRO A 42 -8.73 -0.70 -12.74
C PRO A 42 -7.30 -0.75 -13.30
N GLY A 43 -6.66 -1.92 -13.25
CA GLY A 43 -5.26 -2.08 -13.61
C GLY A 43 -4.26 -1.44 -12.65
N GLY A 44 -4.70 -0.87 -11.53
CA GLY A 44 -3.83 -0.30 -10.49
C GLY A 44 -3.25 -1.35 -9.56
N GLY A 45 -2.17 -0.98 -8.85
CA GLY A 45 -1.49 -1.83 -7.88
C GLY A 45 0.04 -1.81 -8.06
N PRO A 46 0.81 -2.08 -6.99
CA PRO A 46 2.25 -1.97 -7.02
C PRO A 46 2.91 -3.08 -7.84
N LEU A 47 4.14 -2.82 -8.31
CA LEU A 47 5.04 -3.88 -8.77
C LEU A 47 5.38 -4.82 -7.60
N PRO A 48 5.86 -6.05 -7.86
CA PRO A 48 6.36 -6.92 -6.80
C PRO A 48 7.39 -6.22 -5.93
N HIS A 49 7.20 -6.29 -4.61
CA HIS A 49 8.06 -5.61 -3.65
C HIS A 49 8.14 -6.37 -2.32
N ALA A 50 9.09 -5.96 -1.49
CA ALA A 50 9.24 -6.45 -0.12
C ALA A 50 9.71 -5.34 0.80
N HIS A 51 9.31 -5.47 2.07
CA HIS A 51 9.71 -4.61 3.18
C HIS A 51 10.23 -5.50 4.33
N PRO A 52 11.53 -5.87 4.34
CA PRO A 52 12.05 -6.84 5.31
C PRO A 52 11.88 -6.41 6.78
N ASP A 53 11.88 -5.10 7.02
CA ASP A 53 11.84 -4.51 8.36
C ASP A 53 10.45 -3.98 8.74
N MET A 54 9.39 -4.43 8.05
CA MET A 54 8.03 -3.97 8.28
C MET A 54 7.03 -5.12 8.20
N GLN A 55 5.92 -4.96 8.92
CA GLN A 55 4.69 -5.73 8.75
C GLN A 55 3.67 -4.85 8.02
N GLU A 56 2.93 -5.45 7.10
CA GLU A 56 1.89 -4.77 6.33
C GLU A 56 0.59 -5.59 6.34
N MET A 57 -0.54 -4.90 6.51
CA MET A 57 -1.85 -5.51 6.38
C MET A 57 -2.74 -4.70 5.45
N PHE A 58 -3.62 -5.40 4.75
CA PHE A 58 -4.68 -4.80 3.95
C PHE A 58 -6.05 -5.34 4.37
N TYR A 59 -7.01 -4.43 4.53
CA TYR A 59 -8.43 -4.77 4.57
C TYR A 59 -9.12 -4.26 3.30
N VAL A 60 -9.82 -5.13 2.58
CA VAL A 60 -10.56 -4.74 1.37
C VAL A 60 -11.92 -4.18 1.79
N ALA A 61 -12.05 -2.86 1.81
CA ALA A 61 -13.28 -2.18 2.21
C ALA A 61 -14.35 -2.19 1.09
N GLU A 62 -13.92 -2.06 -0.17
CA GLU A 62 -14.78 -2.07 -1.36
C GLU A 62 -14.04 -2.70 -2.56
N GLY A 63 -14.80 -3.26 -3.51
CA GLY A 63 -14.26 -3.88 -4.72
C GLY A 63 -13.47 -5.17 -4.44
N GLU A 64 -12.48 -5.42 -5.29
CA GLU A 64 -11.61 -6.59 -5.20
C GLU A 64 -10.24 -6.36 -5.82
N ILE A 65 -9.25 -7.11 -5.35
CA ILE A 65 -7.90 -7.18 -5.91
C ILE A 65 -7.48 -8.63 -6.07
N THR A 66 -6.59 -8.87 -7.02
CA THR A 66 -5.76 -10.06 -7.07
C THR A 66 -4.49 -9.80 -6.26
N PHE A 67 -4.29 -10.53 -5.16
CA PHE A 67 -3.04 -10.54 -4.40
C PHE A 67 -2.12 -11.68 -4.89
N LYS A 68 -0.82 -11.41 -5.00
CA LYS A 68 0.21 -12.36 -5.43
C LYS A 68 1.35 -12.39 -4.41
N THR A 69 1.87 -13.57 -4.18
CA THR A 69 3.13 -13.82 -3.47
C THR A 69 3.78 -15.09 -4.04
N VAL A 70 4.91 -15.52 -3.50
CA VAL A 70 5.67 -16.66 -4.02
C VAL A 70 4.80 -17.92 -4.08
N GLY A 71 4.60 -18.43 -5.30
CA GLY A 71 3.83 -19.65 -5.58
C GLY A 71 2.33 -19.57 -5.28
N ARG A 72 1.79 -18.40 -4.95
CA ARG A 72 0.37 -18.26 -4.55
C ARG A 72 -0.27 -16.99 -5.10
N LYS A 73 -1.52 -17.13 -5.51
CA LYS A 73 -2.38 -16.05 -6.00
C LYS A 73 -3.76 -16.18 -5.34
N PHE A 74 -4.32 -15.06 -4.92
CA PHE A 74 -5.62 -15.01 -4.25
C PHE A 74 -6.46 -13.89 -4.84
N GLN A 75 -7.76 -14.15 -4.98
CA GLN A 75 -8.73 -13.08 -5.18
C GLN A 75 -9.19 -12.62 -3.79
N ALA A 76 -8.98 -11.34 -3.48
CA ALA A 76 -9.38 -10.73 -2.23
C ALA A 76 -10.44 -9.65 -2.52
N SER A 77 -11.70 -10.02 -2.28
CA SER A 77 -12.85 -9.13 -2.44
C SER A 77 -13.23 -8.48 -1.11
N LYS A 78 -14.19 -7.54 -1.12
CA LYS A 78 -14.71 -6.87 0.07
C LYS A 78 -14.85 -7.79 1.29
N GLY A 79 -14.28 -7.37 2.42
CA GLY A 79 -14.24 -8.12 3.68
C GLY A 79 -13.01 -9.01 3.84
N ALA A 80 -12.22 -9.23 2.78
CA ALA A 80 -10.95 -9.94 2.89
C ALA A 80 -9.92 -9.14 3.70
N PHE A 81 -9.12 -9.86 4.48
CA PHE A 81 -7.98 -9.33 5.22
C PHE A 81 -6.72 -10.07 4.78
N ILE A 82 -5.66 -9.32 4.51
CA ILE A 82 -4.36 -9.82 4.07
C ILE A 82 -3.35 -9.37 5.10
N ASN A 83 -2.52 -10.29 5.58
CA ASN A 83 -1.44 -10.01 6.51
C ASN A 83 -0.12 -10.49 5.92
N ILE A 84 0.80 -9.55 5.72
CA ILE A 84 2.19 -9.80 5.38
C ILE A 84 2.98 -9.61 6.69
N PRO A 85 3.46 -10.69 7.32
CA PRO A 85 4.14 -10.59 8.61
C PRO A 85 5.47 -9.83 8.48
N PHE A 86 6.04 -9.42 9.62
CA PHE A 86 7.39 -8.87 9.67
C PHE A 86 8.40 -9.81 8.99
N GLY A 87 9.22 -9.28 8.07
CA GLY A 87 10.11 -10.09 7.24
C GLY A 87 9.41 -11.00 6.23
N GLY A 88 8.15 -10.69 5.91
CA GLY A 88 7.29 -11.49 5.04
C GLY A 88 7.75 -11.53 3.58
N ASP A 89 7.13 -12.45 2.83
CA ASP A 89 7.49 -12.74 1.45
C ASP A 89 7.27 -11.55 0.50
N ILE A 90 7.97 -11.60 -0.63
CA ILE A 90 7.73 -10.68 -1.76
C ILE A 90 6.27 -10.80 -2.19
N HIS A 91 5.62 -9.66 -2.36
CA HIS A 91 4.20 -9.59 -2.65
C HIS A 91 3.87 -8.47 -3.64
N ALA A 92 2.70 -8.60 -4.23
CA ALA A 92 2.09 -7.59 -5.09
C ALA A 92 0.57 -7.71 -4.99
N PHE A 93 -0.15 -6.66 -5.39
CA PHE A 93 -1.53 -6.82 -5.79
C PHE A 93 -1.82 -6.05 -7.07
N LYS A 94 -2.89 -6.46 -7.75
CA LYS A 94 -3.42 -5.79 -8.93
C LYS A 94 -4.94 -5.76 -8.84
N ASN A 95 -5.55 -4.60 -9.08
CA ASN A 95 -6.97 -4.55 -9.37
C ASN A 95 -7.18 -5.02 -10.82
N THR A 96 -7.62 -6.27 -10.99
CA THR A 96 -7.90 -6.88 -12.30
C THR A 96 -9.35 -6.71 -12.73
N SER A 97 -10.17 -6.01 -11.95
CA SER A 97 -11.56 -5.72 -12.25
C SER A 97 -11.72 -4.43 -13.05
N GLU A 98 -12.93 -4.17 -13.55
CA GLU A 98 -13.29 -2.93 -14.24
C GLU A 98 -13.74 -1.81 -13.28
N GLN A 99 -13.81 -2.09 -11.97
CA GLN A 99 -14.26 -1.14 -10.95
C GLN A 99 -13.11 -0.76 -10.01
N PRO A 100 -13.08 0.46 -9.44
CA PRO A 100 -12.13 0.79 -8.39
C PRO A 100 -12.28 -0.11 -7.15
N ALA A 101 -11.17 -0.40 -6.49
CA ALA A 101 -11.14 -1.06 -5.19
C ALA A 101 -10.71 -0.07 -4.09
N LYS A 102 -11.16 -0.29 -2.85
CA LYS A 102 -10.73 0.49 -1.69
C LYS A 102 -10.09 -0.44 -0.68
N LEU A 103 -8.84 -0.17 -0.35
CA LEU A 103 -8.07 -0.88 0.67
C LEU A 103 -7.80 0.03 1.87
N VAL A 104 -7.77 -0.53 3.07
CA VAL A 104 -7.15 0.09 4.23
C VAL A 104 -5.84 -0.64 4.49
N CYS A 105 -4.73 0.02 4.19
CA CYS A 105 -3.38 -0.44 4.46
C CYS A 105 -2.95 0.02 5.85
N THR A 106 -2.33 -0.87 6.62
CA THR A 106 -1.69 -0.53 7.89
C THR A 106 -0.27 -1.08 7.89
N VAL A 107 0.68 -0.24 8.28
CA VAL A 107 2.12 -0.57 8.27
C VAL A 107 2.72 -0.37 9.64
N ILE A 108 3.60 -1.28 10.03
CA ILE A 108 4.26 -1.31 11.33
C ILE A 108 5.76 -1.65 11.11
N PRO A 109 6.71 -0.80 11.52
CA PRO A 109 6.53 0.58 12.02
C PRO A 109 5.98 1.53 10.94
N ALA A 110 5.67 2.77 11.29
CA ALA A 110 5.32 3.80 10.32
C ALA A 110 6.49 4.12 9.37
N GLY A 111 6.21 4.79 8.25
CA GLY A 111 7.23 5.28 7.31
C GLY A 111 6.79 5.21 5.85
N LEU A 112 5.95 4.25 5.47
CA LEU A 112 5.48 4.14 4.08
C LEU A 112 4.59 5.30 3.65
N GLU A 113 3.88 5.94 4.56
CA GLU A 113 3.10 7.14 4.27
C GLU A 113 3.99 8.31 3.84
N LYS A 114 5.22 8.38 4.37
CA LYS A 114 6.23 9.38 3.98
C LYS A 114 6.83 9.04 2.63
N MET A 115 7.11 7.76 2.39
CA MET A 115 7.52 7.25 1.08
C MET A 115 6.48 7.58 0.00
N PHE A 116 5.19 7.28 0.24
CA PHE A 116 4.13 7.60 -0.71
C PHE A 116 4.04 9.11 -0.96
N LYS A 117 4.17 9.94 0.07
CA LYS A 117 4.17 11.40 -0.13
C LYS A 117 5.26 11.83 -1.11
N GLU A 118 6.49 11.37 -0.91
CA GLU A 118 7.60 11.68 -1.83
C GLU A 118 7.39 11.10 -3.24
N VAL A 119 6.89 9.86 -3.34
CA VAL A 119 6.59 9.24 -4.64
C VAL A 119 5.49 9.98 -5.40
N SER A 120 4.52 10.59 -4.71
CA SER A 120 3.43 11.34 -5.34
C SER A 120 3.88 12.58 -6.11
N GLU A 121 5.08 13.08 -5.79
CA GLU A 121 5.68 14.29 -6.38
C GLU A 121 6.83 13.95 -7.34
N ALA A 122 7.16 12.67 -7.49
CA ALA A 122 8.33 12.19 -8.21
C ALA A 122 8.01 11.66 -9.61
N THR A 123 9.03 11.63 -10.48
CA THR A 123 8.94 10.92 -11.75
C THR A 123 8.98 9.40 -11.53
N PRO A 124 8.49 8.58 -12.49
CA PRO A 124 8.58 7.12 -12.39
C PRO A 124 10.01 6.59 -12.18
N ALA A 125 11.02 7.28 -12.72
CA ALA A 125 12.42 6.89 -12.56
C ALA A 125 12.92 7.13 -11.13
N GLU A 126 12.51 8.24 -10.50
CA GLU A 126 12.87 8.59 -9.13
C GLU A 126 12.12 7.75 -8.10
N ALA A 127 10.86 7.40 -8.39
CA ALA A 127 9.99 6.64 -7.48
C ALA A 127 10.65 5.36 -6.96
N ARG A 128 11.39 4.63 -7.81
CA ARG A 128 12.12 3.43 -7.38
C ARG A 128 13.20 3.74 -6.34
N ALA A 129 14.02 4.75 -6.60
CA ALA A 129 15.08 5.13 -5.67
C ALA A 129 14.51 5.63 -4.34
N ILE A 130 13.39 6.36 -4.39
CA ILE A 130 12.66 6.79 -3.18
C ILE A 130 12.18 5.58 -2.39
N SER A 131 11.49 4.63 -3.01
CA SER A 131 11.02 3.39 -2.38
C SER A 131 12.15 2.66 -1.65
N GLU A 132 13.31 2.50 -2.29
CA GLU A 132 14.45 1.78 -1.70
C GLU A 132 15.02 2.48 -0.45
N ARG A 133 15.05 3.83 -0.40
CA ARG A 133 15.47 4.59 0.80
C ARG A 133 14.57 4.32 2.02
N TYR A 134 13.31 3.99 1.78
CA TYR A 134 12.32 3.69 2.80
C TYR A 134 12.20 2.18 3.10
N GLY A 135 13.15 1.37 2.63
CA GLY A 135 13.15 -0.08 2.86
C GLY A 135 12.15 -0.85 1.99
N SER A 136 11.57 -0.21 0.95
CA SER A 136 10.71 -0.87 -0.04
C SER A 136 11.52 -1.29 -1.24
N LYS A 137 11.92 -2.56 -1.28
CA LYS A 137 12.67 -3.10 -2.40
C LYS A 137 11.71 -3.51 -3.51
N VAL A 138 11.87 -2.94 -4.70
CA VAL A 138 11.02 -3.20 -5.88
C VAL A 138 11.71 -4.19 -6.83
N TYR A 139 10.93 -5.15 -7.34
CA TYR A 139 11.37 -6.20 -8.25
C TYR A 139 10.72 -6.04 -9.64
N PRO A 140 11.25 -6.72 -10.69
CA PRO A 140 10.62 -6.76 -12.01
C PRO A 140 9.16 -7.23 -11.98
N ALA A 141 8.36 -6.82 -12.96
CA ALA A 141 6.93 -7.09 -13.00
C ALA A 141 6.57 -8.59 -13.04
N ASP A 142 7.43 -9.38 -13.66
CA ASP A 142 7.33 -10.83 -13.85
C ASP A 142 7.93 -11.66 -12.69
N PHE A 143 8.42 -11.01 -11.63
CA PHE A 143 9.10 -11.70 -10.53
C PHE A 143 8.23 -12.74 -9.79
N LEU A 144 6.91 -12.55 -9.79
CA LEU A 144 5.93 -13.42 -9.12
C LEU A 144 5.11 -14.28 -10.09
N ASP A 145 5.52 -14.35 -11.37
CA ASP A 145 4.87 -15.17 -12.40
C ASP A 145 5.47 -16.58 -12.51
#